data_AF-E0UR13-F1
#
_entry.id   AF-E0UR13-F1
#
_cell.length_a   1.000
_cell.length_b   1.000
_cell.length_c   1.000
_cell.angle_alpha   90.00
_cell.angle_beta   90.00
_cell.angle_gamma   90.00
#
_symmetry.space_group_name_H-M   'P 1'
#
loop_
_entity.id
_entity.type
_entity.pdbx_description
1 polymer ?
#
loop_
_entity_poly.entity_id
_entity_poly.type
_entity_poly.pdbx_seq_one_letter_code
_entity_poly.pdbx_strand_id
1 'polypeptide(L)'
;MKELFILAVVTVFTLVTYYLVEPFAHSQMHKHFESEGFIYKDLPALTKKGDATRGKDLVMGAGACAGCHGIEVEGMPAPMDVVTAAASYGVNPPDLSNAGAVYDAKFLANLIKNPAHALMVEHKFDPAKGQMHPMPQFYGAGGDIDQEVADMVAYLQSIAVKQEELTPKMAFETACGRCHAVHYDKWTQIGEKPAFKKKQDELAFNTKVLDYQDYLAKYMGTLPPDLSMYIRSRGEHYIKTFVENPQNYLKGTAMPRVGVNAEAADKVIEHLEDVGDSKRHIREAVGKNVMIYMFIFALFAILWKKEVWRDLH
;
A
#
# COMPACT_ATOMS: atom_id res chain seq x y z
N MET A 1 35.18 -29.39 27.02
CA MET A 1 34.49 -28.17 27.52
C MET A 1 35.07 -26.86 26.98
N LYS A 2 36.39 -26.73 26.78
CA LYS A 2 36.99 -25.51 26.19
C LYS A 2 36.40 -25.09 24.83
N GLU A 3 36.05 -26.02 23.96
CA GLU A 3 35.52 -25.65 22.62
C GLU A 3 34.07 -25.15 22.69
N LEU A 4 33.25 -25.68 23.61
CA LEU A 4 31.91 -25.14 23.87
C LEU A 4 31.99 -23.73 24.48
N PHE A 5 32.99 -23.49 25.32
CA PHE A 5 33.28 -22.15 25.83
C PHE A 5 33.71 -21.19 24.69
N ILE A 6 34.59 -21.62 23.79
CA ILE A 6 34.99 -20.82 22.61
C ILE A 6 33.78 -20.55 21.70
N LEU A 7 32.94 -21.56 21.43
CA LEU A 7 31.71 -21.38 20.65
C LEU A 7 30.75 -20.39 21.30
N ALA A 8 30.57 -20.48 22.62
CA ALA A 8 29.75 -19.53 23.37
C ALA A 8 30.31 -18.10 23.25
N VAL A 9 31.63 -17.93 23.39
CA VAL A 9 32.29 -16.64 23.22
C VAL A 9 32.07 -16.08 21.81
N VAL A 10 32.33 -16.87 20.76
CA VAL A 10 32.12 -16.42 19.37
C VAL A 10 30.66 -16.09 19.11
N THR A 11 29.73 -16.90 19.62
CA THR A 11 28.28 -16.67 19.47
C THR A 11 27.87 -15.37 20.14
N VAL A 12 28.33 -15.13 21.38
CA VAL A 12 28.05 -13.89 22.12
C VAL A 12 28.59 -12.68 21.37
N PHE A 13 29.86 -12.68 20.95
CA PHE A 13 30.43 -11.55 20.21
C PHE A 13 29.75 -11.32 18.87
N THR A 14 29.36 -12.38 18.17
CA THR A 14 28.60 -12.27 16.91
C THR A 14 27.23 -11.64 17.15
N LEU A 15 26.48 -12.13 18.14
CA LEU A 15 25.17 -11.58 18.50
C LEU A 15 25.28 -10.13 18.98
N VAL A 16 26.24 -9.82 19.85
CA VAL A 16 26.48 -8.45 20.33
C VAL A 16 26.83 -7.52 19.17
N THR A 17 27.70 -7.95 18.26
CA THR A 17 28.03 -7.14 17.07
C THR A 17 26.79 -6.92 16.22
N TYR A 18 26.00 -7.96 15.98
CA TYR A 18 24.75 -7.87 15.21
C TYR A 18 23.76 -6.89 15.87
N TYR A 19 23.44 -7.11 17.15
CA TYR A 19 22.48 -6.30 17.91
C TYR A 19 22.94 -4.86 18.20
N LEU A 20 24.24 -4.57 18.20
CA LEU A 20 24.73 -3.19 18.39
C LEU A 20 24.93 -2.47 17.06
N VAL A 21 25.58 -3.13 16.10
CA VAL A 21 25.96 -2.49 14.84
C VAL A 21 24.77 -2.31 13.92
N GLU A 22 23.90 -3.30 13.76
CA GLU A 22 22.79 -3.22 12.81
C GLU A 22 21.74 -2.17 13.24
N PRO A 23 21.23 -2.16 14.49
CA PRO A 23 20.29 -1.12 14.93
C PRO A 23 20.92 0.27 14.92
N PHE A 24 22.19 0.39 15.32
CA PHE A 24 22.89 1.67 15.28
C PHE A 24 23.05 2.17 13.84
N ALA A 25 23.54 1.33 12.93
CA ALA A 25 23.70 1.68 11.52
C ALA A 25 22.35 2.05 10.89
N HIS A 26 21.28 1.30 11.18
CA HIS A 26 19.94 1.62 10.68
C HIS A 26 19.43 2.95 11.25
N SER A 27 19.67 3.25 12.53
CA SER A 27 19.29 4.53 13.14
C SER A 27 20.02 5.74 12.54
N GLN A 28 21.25 5.55 12.05
CA GLN A 28 22.05 6.62 11.44
C GLN A 28 21.73 6.79 9.95
N MET A 29 21.52 5.69 9.22
CA MET A 29 21.31 5.71 7.78
C MET A 29 19.85 5.98 7.38
N HIS A 30 18.90 5.71 8.27
CA HIS A 30 17.48 5.88 8.00
C HIS A 30 16.81 6.72 9.08
N LYS A 31 16.11 7.78 8.66
CA LYS A 31 15.24 8.53 9.57
C LYS A 31 14.11 7.60 10.01
N HIS A 32 14.05 7.37 11.31
CA HIS A 32 12.99 6.62 11.94
C HIS A 32 11.79 7.53 12.18
N PHE A 33 10.61 7.08 11.77
CA PHE A 33 9.35 7.77 12.04
C PHE A 33 8.39 6.75 12.63
N GLU A 34 7.70 7.13 13.70
CA GLU A 34 6.67 6.28 14.26
C GLU A 34 5.40 6.34 13.41
N SER A 35 4.73 5.20 13.25
CA SER A 35 3.40 5.20 12.63
C SER A 35 2.40 5.83 13.57
N GLU A 36 1.44 6.58 13.02
CA GLU A 36 0.29 7.07 13.79
C GLU A 36 -0.82 6.03 13.91
N GLY A 37 -0.66 4.85 13.30
CA GLY A 37 -1.63 3.76 13.34
C GLY A 37 -2.81 3.95 12.36
N PHE A 38 -2.61 4.70 11.29
CA PHE A 38 -3.59 4.97 10.23
C PHE A 38 -4.87 5.67 10.73
N ILE A 39 -4.73 6.51 11.77
CA ILE A 39 -5.86 7.20 12.40
C ILE A 39 -6.04 8.66 11.93
N TYR A 40 -5.06 9.22 11.21
CA TYR A 40 -5.08 10.56 10.62
C TYR A 40 -5.51 11.66 11.62
N LYS A 41 -4.68 11.91 12.65
CA LYS A 41 -5.00 12.85 13.76
C LYS A 41 -5.12 14.31 13.30
N ASP A 42 -4.47 14.65 12.20
CA ASP A 42 -4.45 15.98 11.60
C ASP A 42 -5.76 16.31 10.86
N LEU A 43 -6.55 15.31 10.49
CA LEU A 43 -7.81 15.50 9.76
C LEU A 43 -9.00 15.68 10.72
N PRO A 44 -9.96 16.59 10.40
CA PRO A 44 -11.22 16.72 11.12
C PRO A 44 -11.97 15.39 11.26
N ALA A 45 -12.51 15.13 12.45
CA ALA A 45 -13.27 13.91 12.72
C ALA A 45 -14.60 13.86 11.94
N LEU A 46 -14.98 12.67 11.47
CA LEU A 46 -16.31 12.39 10.95
C LEU A 46 -17.28 12.14 12.11
N THR A 47 -18.02 13.16 12.53
CA THR A 47 -18.88 13.10 13.73
C THR A 47 -20.35 12.79 13.43
N LYS A 48 -20.77 12.98 12.18
CA LYS A 48 -22.14 12.75 11.73
C LYS A 48 -22.37 11.27 11.45
N LYS A 49 -23.60 10.80 11.67
CA LYS A 49 -24.03 9.45 11.29
C LYS A 49 -24.59 9.50 9.87
N GLY A 50 -23.92 8.80 8.95
CA GLY A 50 -24.34 8.76 7.55
C GLY A 50 -25.56 7.87 7.27
N ASP A 51 -26.24 8.18 6.18
CA ASP A 51 -27.35 7.43 5.57
C ASP A 51 -26.95 7.02 4.15
N ALA A 52 -26.81 5.71 3.92
CA ALA A 52 -26.38 5.17 2.64
C ALA A 52 -27.35 5.45 1.48
N THR A 53 -28.65 5.62 1.76
CA THR A 53 -29.63 5.91 0.69
C THR A 53 -29.44 7.33 0.18
N ARG A 54 -29.37 8.31 1.11
CA ARG A 54 -29.03 9.69 0.73
C ARG A 54 -27.63 9.80 0.15
N GLY A 55 -26.69 9.02 0.68
CA GLY A 55 -25.32 8.93 0.17
C GLY A 55 -25.26 8.52 -1.29
N LYS A 56 -26.07 7.52 -1.69
CA LYS A 56 -26.19 7.12 -3.09
C LYS A 56 -26.67 8.27 -3.97
N ASP A 57 -27.73 8.96 -3.56
CA ASP A 57 -28.27 10.10 -4.30
C ASP A 57 -27.24 11.23 -4.44
N LEU A 58 -26.45 11.49 -3.39
CA LEU A 58 -25.38 12.48 -3.41
C LEU A 58 -24.21 12.07 -4.31
N VAL A 59 -23.74 10.83 -4.21
CA VAL A 59 -22.65 10.29 -5.05
C VAL A 59 -23.02 10.35 -6.53
N MET A 60 -24.28 10.07 -6.88
CA MET A 60 -24.77 10.13 -8.26
C MET A 60 -25.15 11.53 -8.72
N GLY A 61 -25.70 12.34 -7.82
CA GLY A 61 -26.21 13.68 -8.10
C GLY A 61 -25.16 14.75 -7.87
N ALA A 62 -25.26 15.47 -6.76
CA ALA A 62 -24.46 16.68 -6.49
C ALA A 62 -22.93 16.42 -6.43
N GLY A 63 -22.52 15.23 -5.98
CA GLY A 63 -21.12 14.81 -5.98
C GLY A 63 -20.62 14.36 -7.35
N ALA A 64 -21.52 13.99 -8.26
CA ALA A 64 -21.25 13.55 -9.63
C ALA A 64 -20.06 12.57 -9.74
N CYS A 65 -19.87 11.69 -8.74
CA CYS A 65 -18.68 10.87 -8.64
C CYS A 65 -18.57 9.89 -9.81
N ALA A 66 -19.70 9.34 -10.26
CA ALA A 66 -19.77 8.46 -11.44
C ALA A 66 -19.38 9.17 -12.75
N GLY A 67 -19.29 10.50 -12.76
CA GLY A 67 -18.79 11.28 -13.90
C GLY A 67 -17.28 11.13 -14.13
N CYS A 68 -16.53 10.64 -13.13
CA CYS A 68 -15.09 10.37 -13.24
C CYS A 68 -14.71 8.96 -12.79
N HIS A 69 -15.46 8.39 -11.86
CA HIS A 69 -15.14 7.12 -11.20
C HIS A 69 -16.02 5.98 -11.71
N GLY A 70 -15.45 4.77 -11.77
CA GLY A 70 -16.24 3.54 -11.84
C GLY A 70 -16.83 3.17 -10.47
N ILE A 71 -17.95 2.46 -10.50
CA ILE A 71 -18.53 1.74 -9.35
C ILE A 71 -19.00 0.37 -9.87
N GLU A 72 -18.02 -0.49 -10.19
CA GLU A 72 -18.26 -1.79 -10.84
C GLU A 72 -19.23 -2.69 -10.08
N VAL A 73 -19.20 -2.71 -8.74
CA VAL A 73 -20.12 -3.53 -7.92
C VAL A 73 -21.60 -3.14 -8.12
N GLU A 74 -21.85 -1.89 -8.51
CA GLU A 74 -23.18 -1.37 -8.83
C GLU A 74 -23.44 -1.35 -10.35
N GLY A 75 -22.59 -2.00 -11.15
CA GLY A 75 -22.73 -2.10 -12.61
C GLY A 75 -22.44 -0.80 -13.36
N MET A 76 -21.73 0.15 -12.74
CA MET A 76 -21.35 1.42 -13.36
C MET A 76 -19.88 1.39 -13.79
N PRO A 77 -19.58 1.15 -15.07
CA PRO A 77 -18.20 1.19 -15.55
C PRO A 77 -17.64 2.62 -15.48
N ALA A 78 -16.31 2.74 -15.43
CA ALA A 78 -15.66 4.02 -15.57
C ALA A 78 -16.07 4.72 -16.89
N PRO A 79 -16.29 6.05 -16.87
CA PRO A 79 -16.81 6.78 -18.03
C PRO A 79 -15.81 6.90 -19.18
N MET A 80 -14.53 6.62 -18.92
CA MET A 80 -13.45 6.64 -19.90
C MET A 80 -12.51 5.46 -19.66
N ASP A 81 -11.77 5.06 -20.70
CA ASP A 81 -10.70 4.09 -20.52
C ASP A 81 -9.52 4.68 -19.75
N VAL A 82 -8.74 3.81 -19.11
CA VAL A 82 -7.65 4.15 -18.20
C VAL A 82 -6.57 5.05 -18.81
N VAL A 83 -6.27 4.91 -20.11
CA VAL A 83 -5.24 5.73 -20.78
C VAL A 83 -5.79 7.12 -21.07
N THR A 84 -7.00 7.23 -21.59
CA THR A 84 -7.68 8.51 -21.80
C THR A 84 -7.91 9.27 -20.49
N ALA A 85 -8.22 8.55 -19.40
CA ALA A 85 -8.34 9.12 -18.07
C ALA A 85 -7.00 9.67 -17.55
N ALA A 86 -5.90 8.92 -17.69
CA ALA A 86 -4.58 9.42 -17.34
C ALA A 86 -4.15 10.61 -18.20
N ALA A 87 -4.47 10.63 -19.49
CA ALA A 87 -4.21 11.77 -20.37
C ALA A 87 -4.94 13.04 -19.90
N SER A 88 -6.19 12.89 -19.46
CA SER A 88 -7.06 14.00 -19.02
C SER A 88 -6.74 14.50 -17.61
N TYR A 89 -6.48 13.58 -16.67
CA TYR A 89 -6.42 13.87 -15.24
C TYR A 89 -5.02 13.64 -14.63
N GLY A 90 -4.07 13.12 -15.41
CA GLY A 90 -2.73 12.74 -14.98
C GLY A 90 -2.63 11.33 -14.38
N VAL A 91 -3.74 10.79 -13.85
CA VAL A 91 -3.85 9.43 -13.31
C VAL A 91 -5.29 8.94 -13.49
N ASN A 92 -5.50 7.65 -13.71
CA ASN A 92 -6.84 7.09 -13.81
C ASN A 92 -7.58 7.21 -12.45
N PRO A 93 -8.79 7.78 -12.36
CA PRO A 93 -9.60 7.78 -11.13
C PRO A 93 -9.85 6.36 -10.59
N PRO A 94 -10.05 6.19 -9.27
CA PRO A 94 -10.34 4.88 -8.69
C PRO A 94 -11.74 4.43 -8.98
N ASP A 95 -11.88 3.12 -9.21
CA ASP A 95 -13.13 2.46 -8.94
C ASP A 95 -13.44 2.59 -7.45
N LEU A 96 -14.68 2.98 -7.13
CA LEU A 96 -15.11 3.28 -5.77
C LEU A 96 -15.74 2.08 -5.07
N SER A 97 -15.86 0.92 -5.72
CA SER A 97 -16.55 -0.25 -5.18
C SER A 97 -15.99 -0.65 -3.82
N ASN A 98 -14.66 -0.65 -3.66
CA ASN A 98 -14.01 -1.04 -2.40
C ASN A 98 -13.52 0.15 -1.56
N ALA A 99 -13.84 1.39 -1.95
CA ALA A 99 -13.31 2.57 -1.28
C ALA A 99 -13.67 2.60 0.21
N GLY A 100 -14.90 2.24 0.57
CA GLY A 100 -15.38 2.23 1.95
C GLY A 100 -14.76 1.14 2.85
N ALA A 101 -14.19 0.08 2.27
CA ALA A 101 -13.48 -0.96 3.01
C ALA A 101 -11.97 -0.70 3.10
N VAL A 102 -11.39 -0.03 2.10
CA VAL A 102 -9.95 0.19 2.00
C VAL A 102 -9.50 1.44 2.73
N TYR A 103 -10.24 2.54 2.58
CA TYR A 103 -9.84 3.83 3.13
C TYR A 103 -10.48 4.09 4.49
N ASP A 104 -9.78 4.82 5.35
CA ASP A 104 -10.34 5.27 6.62
C ASP A 104 -11.49 6.26 6.39
N ALA A 105 -12.57 6.14 7.16
CA ALA A 105 -13.77 6.93 6.98
C ALA A 105 -13.52 8.43 7.18
N LYS A 106 -12.64 8.80 8.13
CA LYS A 106 -12.25 10.18 8.38
C LYS A 106 -11.41 10.70 7.23
N PHE A 107 -10.45 9.91 6.74
CA PHE A 107 -9.68 10.25 5.55
C PHE A 107 -10.60 10.46 4.34
N LEU A 108 -11.52 9.54 4.04
CA LEU A 108 -12.47 9.64 2.92
C LEU A 108 -13.32 10.91 3.00
N ALA A 109 -13.87 11.21 4.18
CA ALA A 109 -14.67 12.41 4.36
C ALA A 109 -13.87 13.69 4.05
N ASN A 110 -12.60 13.74 4.47
CA ASN A 110 -11.74 14.89 4.20
C ASN A 110 -11.20 14.90 2.78
N LEU A 111 -11.02 13.73 2.15
CA LEU A 111 -10.67 13.60 0.72
C LEU A 111 -11.79 14.18 -0.14
N ILE A 112 -13.06 13.87 0.15
CA ILE A 112 -14.21 14.42 -0.57
C ILE A 112 -14.31 15.95 -0.41
N LYS A 113 -14.05 16.47 0.79
CA LYS A 113 -14.11 17.92 1.08
C LYS A 113 -12.92 18.71 0.53
N ASN A 114 -11.70 18.18 0.69
CA ASN A 114 -10.48 18.84 0.26
C ASN A 114 -9.40 17.81 -0.12
N PRO A 115 -9.39 17.35 -1.39
CA PRO A 115 -8.45 16.34 -1.84
C PRO A 115 -6.99 16.72 -1.66
N ALA A 116 -6.63 17.98 -1.98
CA ALA A 116 -5.24 18.43 -1.89
C ALA A 116 -4.70 18.36 -0.45
N HIS A 117 -5.54 18.73 0.53
CA HIS A 117 -5.19 18.69 1.95
C HIS A 117 -5.14 17.25 2.48
N ALA A 118 -6.18 16.46 2.23
CA ALA A 118 -6.25 15.07 2.72
C ALA A 118 -5.09 14.22 2.19
N LEU A 119 -4.70 14.41 0.92
CA LEU A 119 -3.60 13.70 0.28
C LEU A 119 -2.21 14.29 0.60
N MET A 120 -2.13 15.38 1.38
CA MET A 120 -0.89 16.11 1.68
C MET A 120 -0.12 16.59 0.42
N VAL A 121 -0.83 17.15 -0.55
CA VAL A 121 -0.28 17.64 -1.83
C VAL A 121 -0.60 19.10 -2.13
N GLU A 122 -0.92 19.89 -1.11
CA GLU A 122 -1.19 21.34 -1.23
C GLU A 122 0.00 22.12 -1.78
N HIS A 123 1.23 21.64 -1.60
CA HIS A 123 2.43 22.24 -2.22
C HIS A 123 2.44 22.12 -3.75
N LYS A 124 1.68 21.17 -4.31
CA LYS A 124 1.50 20.96 -5.75
C LYS A 124 0.19 21.58 -6.27
N PHE A 125 -0.84 21.60 -5.44
CA PHE A 125 -2.18 22.07 -5.80
C PHE A 125 -2.60 23.23 -4.89
N ASP A 126 -2.20 24.42 -5.28
CA ASP A 126 -2.54 25.69 -4.63
C ASP A 126 -3.63 26.42 -5.43
N PRO A 127 -4.89 26.43 -4.95
CA PRO A 127 -5.99 27.12 -5.61
C PRO A 127 -5.74 28.62 -5.80
N ALA A 128 -4.98 29.27 -4.90
CA ALA A 128 -4.66 30.69 -5.02
C ALA A 128 -3.73 30.98 -6.22
N LYS A 129 -3.02 29.96 -6.71
CA LYS A 129 -2.20 30.00 -7.92
C LYS A 129 -2.89 29.40 -9.14
N GLY A 130 -4.18 29.07 -9.04
CA GLY A 130 -4.93 28.39 -10.10
C GLY A 130 -4.52 26.93 -10.32
N GLN A 131 -3.78 26.33 -9.38
CA GLN A 131 -3.32 24.94 -9.46
C GLN A 131 -4.35 24.04 -8.79
N MET A 132 -5.42 23.71 -9.52
CA MET A 132 -6.50 22.88 -8.99
C MET A 132 -6.14 21.40 -9.01
N HIS A 133 -6.54 20.68 -7.97
CA HIS A 133 -6.44 19.22 -7.92
C HIS A 133 -7.41 18.60 -8.95
N PRO A 134 -7.04 17.52 -9.69
CA PRO A 134 -7.89 16.93 -10.72
C PRO A 134 -9.23 16.39 -10.20
N MET A 135 -9.26 15.87 -8.97
CA MET A 135 -10.49 15.63 -8.23
C MET A 135 -10.93 16.96 -7.60
N PRO A 136 -12.06 17.55 -8.01
CA PRO A 136 -12.56 18.79 -7.43
C PRO A 136 -13.08 18.55 -6.01
N GLN A 137 -13.15 19.63 -5.23
CA GLN A 137 -13.77 19.62 -3.91
C GLN A 137 -15.29 19.45 -4.04
N PHE A 138 -15.90 18.67 -3.15
CA PHE A 138 -17.35 18.69 -3.02
C PHE A 138 -17.80 19.97 -2.31
N TYR A 139 -18.60 20.79 -2.98
CA TYR A 139 -19.06 22.09 -2.47
C TYR A 139 -20.40 22.03 -1.71
N GLY A 140 -20.97 20.84 -1.54
CA GLY A 140 -22.26 20.63 -0.91
C GLY A 140 -23.43 20.60 -1.89
N ALA A 141 -24.53 19.98 -1.47
CA ALA A 141 -25.79 19.87 -2.22
C ALA A 141 -26.86 20.87 -1.73
N GLY A 142 -26.46 21.85 -0.92
CA GLY A 142 -27.34 22.89 -0.35
C GLY A 142 -27.77 22.62 1.10
N GLY A 143 -27.33 21.53 1.72
CA GLY A 143 -27.53 21.20 3.13
C GLY A 143 -26.29 21.38 4.00
N ASP A 144 -26.24 20.64 5.11
CA ASP A 144 -25.06 20.52 5.96
C ASP A 144 -24.03 19.61 5.29
N ILE A 145 -22.95 20.20 4.76
CA ILE A 145 -21.89 19.49 4.04
C ILE A 145 -21.28 18.34 4.86
N ASP A 146 -21.18 18.48 6.18
CA ASP A 146 -20.62 17.41 7.01
C ASP A 146 -21.57 16.20 7.09
N GLN A 147 -22.89 16.44 7.05
CA GLN A 147 -23.88 15.38 6.98
C GLN A 147 -23.91 14.74 5.59
N GLU A 148 -23.87 15.55 4.53
CA GLU A 148 -23.85 15.06 3.14
C GLU A 148 -22.64 14.18 2.87
N VAL A 149 -21.46 14.60 3.31
CA VAL A 149 -20.23 13.81 3.17
C VAL A 149 -20.30 12.53 4.02
N ALA A 150 -20.87 12.59 5.22
CA ALA A 150 -21.06 11.38 6.03
C ALA A 150 -22.02 10.39 5.36
N ASP A 151 -23.09 10.88 4.72
CA ASP A 151 -24.00 10.07 3.93
C ASP A 151 -23.26 9.41 2.74
N MET A 152 -22.45 10.17 1.99
CA MET A 152 -21.62 9.63 0.90
C MET A 152 -20.65 8.55 1.37
N VAL A 153 -19.94 8.77 2.50
CA VAL A 153 -19.05 7.77 3.09
C VAL A 153 -19.83 6.52 3.50
N ALA A 154 -21.01 6.67 4.12
CA ALA A 154 -21.85 5.53 4.49
C ALA A 154 -22.32 4.73 3.27
N TYR A 155 -22.61 5.38 2.14
CA TYR A 155 -22.92 4.69 0.89
C TYR A 155 -21.72 3.89 0.37
N LEU A 156 -20.52 4.51 0.30
CA LEU A 156 -19.30 3.83 -0.14
C LEU A 156 -18.95 2.62 0.75
N GLN A 157 -19.21 2.71 2.05
CA GLN A 157 -19.08 1.59 2.99
C GLN A 157 -20.13 0.51 2.76
N SER A 158 -21.35 0.88 2.39
CA SER A 158 -22.45 -0.07 2.19
C SER A 158 -22.30 -0.94 0.93
N ILE A 159 -21.60 -0.45 -0.10
CA ILE A 159 -21.37 -1.17 -1.35
C ILE A 159 -20.05 -1.94 -1.38
N ALA A 160 -19.14 -1.63 -0.44
CA ALA A 160 -17.85 -2.28 -0.37
C ALA A 160 -17.96 -3.72 0.14
N VAL A 161 -16.99 -4.55 -0.25
CA VAL A 161 -16.80 -5.85 0.37
C VAL A 161 -16.66 -5.70 1.88
N LYS A 162 -17.12 -6.69 2.63
CA LYS A 162 -16.89 -6.70 4.07
C LYS A 162 -15.40 -6.80 4.36
N GLN A 163 -15.01 -6.32 5.51
CA GLN A 163 -13.60 -6.27 5.89
C GLN A 163 -12.95 -7.66 5.94
N GLU A 164 -13.70 -8.69 6.32
CA GLU A 164 -13.23 -10.08 6.34
C GLU A 164 -13.06 -10.68 4.95
N GLU A 165 -13.73 -10.11 3.95
CA GLU A 165 -13.67 -10.51 2.54
C GLU A 165 -12.64 -9.68 1.75
N LEU A 166 -12.10 -8.60 2.34
CA LEU A 166 -11.07 -7.77 1.73
C LEU A 166 -9.75 -8.54 1.61
N THR A 167 -9.39 -8.91 0.38
CA THR A 167 -8.14 -9.62 0.09
C THR A 167 -6.95 -8.65 0.00
N PRO A 168 -5.71 -9.14 0.23
CA PRO A 168 -4.49 -8.36 0.02
C PRO A 168 -4.42 -7.69 -1.36
N LYS A 169 -4.77 -8.43 -2.42
CA LYS A 169 -4.79 -7.92 -3.79
C LYS A 169 -5.82 -6.79 -3.96
N MET A 170 -7.07 -6.96 -3.50
CA MET A 170 -8.08 -5.90 -3.59
C MET A 170 -7.67 -4.61 -2.86
N ALA A 171 -7.06 -4.73 -1.68
CA ALA A 171 -6.55 -3.57 -0.94
C ALA A 171 -5.45 -2.85 -1.72
N PHE A 172 -4.49 -3.61 -2.29
CA PHE A 172 -3.41 -3.06 -3.11
C PHE A 172 -3.93 -2.38 -4.39
N GLU A 173 -4.81 -3.04 -5.14
CA GLU A 173 -5.35 -2.51 -6.40
C GLU A 173 -6.07 -1.18 -6.18
N THR A 174 -6.89 -1.12 -5.12
CA THR A 174 -7.67 0.07 -4.76
C THR A 174 -6.76 1.22 -4.32
N ALA A 175 -5.77 0.95 -3.47
CA ALA A 175 -4.94 1.97 -2.82
C ALA A 175 -3.71 2.41 -3.64
N CYS A 176 -3.09 1.48 -4.37
CA CYS A 176 -1.77 1.66 -4.97
C CYS A 176 -1.73 1.36 -6.47
N GLY A 177 -2.59 0.46 -6.95
CA GLY A 177 -2.48 -0.17 -8.26
C GLY A 177 -2.57 0.77 -9.47
N ARG A 178 -3.18 1.95 -9.30
CA ARG A 178 -3.27 3.05 -10.28
C ARG A 178 -1.93 3.75 -10.58
N CYS A 179 -0.98 3.69 -9.66
CA CYS A 179 0.27 4.44 -9.73
C CYS A 179 1.47 3.51 -9.83
N HIS A 180 1.41 2.39 -9.11
CA HIS A 180 2.51 1.46 -8.97
C HIS A 180 2.28 0.18 -9.76
N ALA A 181 3.33 -0.25 -10.47
CA ALA A 181 3.38 -1.60 -11.03
C ALA A 181 3.85 -2.60 -9.97
N VAL A 182 3.48 -3.87 -10.17
CA VAL A 182 3.96 -5.02 -9.41
C VAL A 182 4.21 -6.14 -10.40
N HIS A 183 5.28 -5.99 -11.18
CA HIS A 183 5.57 -6.89 -12.31
C HIS A 183 5.71 -8.36 -11.90
N TYR A 184 6.16 -8.66 -10.69
CA TYR A 184 6.28 -10.05 -10.22
C TYR A 184 4.93 -10.72 -9.96
N ASP A 185 3.86 -9.93 -9.82
CA ASP A 185 2.46 -10.40 -9.82
C ASP A 185 1.71 -10.02 -11.11
N LYS A 186 2.45 -9.71 -12.17
CA LYS A 186 1.90 -9.29 -13.49
C LYS A 186 1.01 -8.04 -13.43
N TRP A 187 1.03 -7.27 -12.35
CA TRP A 187 0.26 -6.04 -12.24
C TRP A 187 0.97 -4.88 -12.93
N THR A 188 0.22 -4.09 -13.69
CA THR A 188 0.64 -2.82 -14.29
C THR A 188 -0.26 -1.70 -13.82
N GLN A 189 0.08 -0.44 -14.07
CA GLN A 189 -0.75 0.70 -13.68
C GLN A 189 -2.14 0.72 -14.35
N ILE A 190 -2.34 -0.08 -15.39
CA ILE A 190 -3.61 -0.25 -16.10
C ILE A 190 -4.28 -1.60 -15.80
N GLY A 191 -3.84 -2.32 -14.76
CA GLY A 191 -4.38 -3.60 -14.31
C GLY A 191 -3.46 -4.80 -14.58
N GLU A 192 -3.99 -6.00 -14.35
CA GLU A 192 -3.28 -7.26 -14.55
C GLU A 192 -2.95 -7.49 -16.04
N LYS A 193 -1.68 -7.77 -16.34
CA LYS A 193 -1.21 -8.10 -17.68
C LYS A 193 -1.73 -9.50 -18.06
N PRO A 194 -2.62 -9.61 -19.06
CA PRO A 194 -3.16 -10.90 -19.45
C PRO A 194 -2.13 -11.73 -20.24
N ALA A 195 -2.42 -13.01 -20.42
CA ALA A 195 -1.68 -13.86 -21.34
C ALA A 195 -2.14 -13.60 -22.79
N PHE A 196 -1.21 -13.22 -23.67
CA PHE A 196 -1.51 -12.93 -25.06
C PHE A 196 -1.17 -14.11 -25.97
N LYS A 197 -2.06 -14.43 -26.91
CA LYS A 197 -1.81 -15.45 -27.95
C LYS A 197 -0.97 -14.91 -29.11
N LYS A 198 -1.12 -13.62 -29.44
CA LYS A 198 -0.42 -12.97 -30.53
C LYS A 198 0.51 -11.89 -29.98
N LYS A 199 1.69 -11.77 -30.58
CA LYS A 199 2.67 -10.75 -30.18
C LYS A 199 2.15 -9.33 -30.41
N GLN A 200 1.34 -9.13 -31.46
CA GLN A 200 0.71 -7.85 -31.76
C GLN A 200 -0.18 -7.35 -30.62
N ASP A 201 -0.97 -8.23 -30.01
CA ASP A 201 -1.86 -7.88 -28.91
C ASP A 201 -1.06 -7.52 -27.64
N GLU A 202 0.02 -8.26 -27.38
CA GLU A 202 0.93 -7.95 -26.28
C GLU A 202 1.61 -6.58 -26.47
N LEU A 203 2.09 -6.30 -27.69
CA LEU A 203 2.72 -5.02 -28.00
C LEU A 203 1.71 -3.87 -27.87
N ALA A 204 0.47 -4.05 -28.35
CA ALA A 204 -0.58 -3.05 -28.20
C ALA A 204 -0.90 -2.76 -26.73
N PHE A 205 -0.95 -3.79 -25.87
CA PHE A 205 -1.10 -3.60 -24.43
C PHE A 205 0.10 -2.86 -23.83
N ASN A 206 1.33 -3.28 -24.14
CA ASN A 206 2.53 -2.63 -23.61
C ASN A 206 2.62 -1.16 -24.06
N THR A 207 2.20 -0.82 -25.28
CA THR A 207 2.10 0.58 -25.74
C THR A 207 1.14 1.38 -24.84
N LYS A 208 -0.05 0.84 -24.54
CA LYS A 208 -0.99 1.49 -23.61
C LYS A 208 -0.41 1.70 -22.21
N VAL A 209 0.35 0.72 -21.70
CA VAL A 209 1.05 0.85 -20.41
C VAL A 209 2.05 2.00 -20.47
N LEU A 210 2.85 2.08 -21.53
CA LEU A 210 3.85 3.15 -21.70
C LEU A 210 3.19 4.53 -21.82
N ASP A 211 2.13 4.65 -22.62
CA ASP A 211 1.37 5.91 -22.74
C ASP A 211 0.84 6.36 -21.38
N TYR A 212 0.27 5.43 -20.60
CA TYR A 212 -0.16 5.70 -19.22
C TYR A 212 0.99 6.17 -18.33
N GLN A 213 2.14 5.49 -18.41
CA GLN A 213 3.32 5.81 -17.62
C GLN A 213 3.88 7.20 -17.94
N ASP A 214 3.82 7.64 -19.20
CA ASP A 214 4.23 8.98 -19.62
C ASP A 214 3.32 10.06 -19.02
N TYR A 215 2.00 9.86 -19.06
CA TYR A 215 1.05 10.77 -18.42
C TYR A 215 1.23 10.80 -16.91
N LEU A 216 1.39 9.63 -16.29
CA LEU A 216 1.61 9.52 -14.85
C LEU A 216 2.93 10.17 -14.43
N ALA A 217 4.03 9.97 -15.18
CA ALA A 217 5.31 10.60 -14.88
C ALA A 217 5.23 12.12 -14.98
N LYS A 218 4.52 12.64 -16.00
CA LYS A 218 4.26 14.08 -16.13
C LYS A 218 3.44 14.61 -14.95
N TYR A 219 2.45 13.85 -14.47
CA TYR A 219 1.64 14.23 -13.32
C TYR A 219 2.44 14.18 -12.02
N MET A 220 3.21 13.11 -11.78
CA MET A 220 3.90 12.85 -10.52
C MET A 220 5.28 13.51 -10.44
N GLY A 221 5.81 14.03 -11.56
CA GLY A 221 7.17 14.56 -11.71
C GLY A 221 8.21 13.46 -11.99
N THR A 222 7.92 12.22 -11.63
CA THR A 222 8.67 11.02 -12.03
C THR A 222 7.72 9.84 -12.06
N LEU A 223 8.05 8.81 -12.84
CA LEU A 223 7.31 7.55 -12.80
C LEU A 223 7.44 6.91 -11.40
N PRO A 224 6.31 6.59 -10.72
CA PRO A 224 6.37 5.86 -9.45
C PRO A 224 7.04 4.49 -9.63
N PRO A 225 7.86 4.05 -8.65
CA PRO A 225 8.63 2.83 -8.77
C PRO A 225 7.75 1.57 -8.82
N ASP A 226 8.28 0.51 -9.44
CA ASP A 226 7.74 -0.84 -9.28
C ASP A 226 7.89 -1.32 -7.83
N LEU A 227 6.84 -1.92 -7.29
CA LEU A 227 6.79 -2.33 -5.89
C LEU A 227 7.12 -3.81 -5.64
N SER A 228 7.43 -4.59 -6.69
CA SER A 228 7.61 -6.05 -6.59
C SER A 228 8.60 -6.47 -5.52
N MET A 229 9.67 -5.70 -5.32
CA MET A 229 10.72 -5.99 -4.33
C MET A 229 10.83 -4.91 -3.25
N TYR A 230 9.88 -3.98 -3.19
CA TYR A 230 10.02 -2.79 -2.36
C TYR A 230 10.01 -3.15 -0.87
N ILE A 231 9.14 -4.07 -0.46
CA ILE A 231 9.08 -4.62 0.91
C ILE A 231 10.41 -5.27 1.34
N ARG A 232 11.09 -5.96 0.42
CA ARG A 232 12.40 -6.60 0.69
C ARG A 232 13.53 -5.57 0.78
N SER A 233 13.41 -4.48 0.03
CA SER A 233 14.44 -3.43 -0.06
C SER A 233 14.33 -2.33 1.00
N ARG A 234 13.16 -2.19 1.64
CA ARG A 234 12.86 -1.11 2.59
C ARG A 234 12.28 -1.59 3.93
N GLY A 235 11.66 -2.78 3.95
CA GLY A 235 10.99 -3.33 5.13
C GLY A 235 9.57 -2.80 5.34
N GLU A 236 8.79 -3.54 6.12
CA GLU A 236 7.39 -3.24 6.44
C GLU A 236 7.24 -1.86 7.10
N HIS A 237 8.04 -1.60 8.15
CA HIS A 237 7.95 -0.38 8.93
C HIS A 237 8.08 0.88 8.06
N TYR A 238 9.07 0.92 7.17
CA TYR A 238 9.26 2.03 6.23
C TYR A 238 8.04 2.21 5.32
N ILE A 239 7.48 1.11 4.80
CA ILE A 239 6.33 1.21 3.88
C ILE A 239 5.13 1.76 4.63
N LYS A 240 4.81 1.23 5.82
CA LYS A 240 3.65 1.67 6.63
C LYS A 240 3.71 3.16 6.94
N THR A 241 4.84 3.65 7.44
CA THR A 241 5.01 5.07 7.77
C THR A 241 5.09 5.96 6.52
N PHE A 242 5.65 5.45 5.42
CA PHE A 242 5.72 6.17 4.16
C PHE A 242 4.34 6.37 3.52
N VAL A 243 3.49 5.34 3.48
CA VAL A 243 2.15 5.46 2.90
C VAL A 243 1.21 6.30 3.76
N GLU A 244 1.44 6.33 5.08
CA GLU A 244 0.70 7.16 6.03
C GLU A 244 1.05 8.64 5.88
N ASN A 245 2.34 8.96 5.71
CA ASN A 245 2.80 10.33 5.48
C ASN A 245 4.08 10.37 4.61
N PRO A 246 3.95 10.46 3.28
CA PRO A 246 5.10 10.52 2.39
C PRO A 246 5.97 11.75 2.60
N GLN A 247 5.39 12.85 3.09
CA GLN A 247 6.08 14.13 3.27
C GLN A 247 7.13 14.09 4.39
N ASN A 248 7.07 13.11 5.29
CA ASN A 248 8.11 12.85 6.28
C ASN A 248 9.44 12.40 5.63
N TYR A 249 9.36 11.69 4.51
CA TYR A 249 10.50 11.10 3.83
C TYR A 249 10.91 11.90 2.59
N LEU A 250 9.93 12.26 1.76
CA LEU A 250 10.12 12.87 0.44
C LEU A 250 9.32 14.17 0.35
N LYS A 251 9.75 15.17 1.14
CA LYS A 251 9.11 16.48 1.23
C LYS A 251 9.00 17.15 -0.15
N GLY A 252 7.79 17.60 -0.50
CA GLY A 252 7.51 18.32 -1.74
C GLY A 252 7.29 17.41 -2.95
N THR A 253 7.35 16.09 -2.79
CA THR A 253 7.04 15.17 -3.89
C THR A 253 5.54 15.00 -4.09
N ALA A 254 5.13 14.50 -5.26
CA ALA A 254 3.72 14.32 -5.61
C ALA A 254 3.10 13.03 -5.05
N MET A 255 3.87 12.15 -4.40
CA MET A 255 3.33 10.94 -3.76
C MET A 255 2.36 11.36 -2.66
N PRO A 256 1.05 11.05 -2.79
CA PRO A 256 0.09 11.46 -1.80
C PRO A 256 0.09 10.52 -0.59
N ARG A 257 -0.38 11.02 0.55
CA ARG A 257 -0.88 10.17 1.64
C ARG A 257 -1.92 9.20 1.06
N VAL A 258 -1.79 7.91 1.35
CA VAL A 258 -2.65 6.89 0.73
C VAL A 258 -4.02 6.82 1.39
N GLY A 259 -4.12 7.01 2.71
CA GLY A 259 -5.40 7.13 3.40
C GLY A 259 -6.10 5.81 3.74
N VAL A 260 -5.41 4.67 3.58
CA VAL A 260 -5.90 3.35 3.98
C VAL A 260 -6.22 3.29 5.47
N ASN A 261 -7.20 2.49 5.88
CA ASN A 261 -7.34 2.13 7.29
C ASN A 261 -6.26 1.11 7.71
N ALA A 262 -6.10 0.87 9.02
CA ALA A 262 -5.02 0.04 9.55
C ALA A 262 -5.05 -1.41 9.02
N GLU A 263 -6.24 -1.99 8.91
CA GLU A 263 -6.43 -3.36 8.43
C GLU A 263 -6.13 -3.47 6.93
N ALA A 264 -6.59 -2.51 6.12
CA ALA A 264 -6.26 -2.43 4.71
C ALA A 264 -4.76 -2.16 4.49
N ALA A 265 -4.10 -1.40 5.37
CA ALA A 265 -2.65 -1.24 5.34
C ALA A 265 -1.92 -2.57 5.58
N ASP A 266 -2.36 -3.36 6.55
CA ASP A 266 -1.83 -4.71 6.78
C ASP A 266 -2.05 -5.61 5.57
N LYS A 267 -3.20 -5.51 4.91
CA LYS A 267 -3.49 -6.23 3.65
C LYS A 267 -2.62 -5.79 2.48
N VAL A 268 -2.32 -4.51 2.34
CA VAL A 268 -1.37 -4.01 1.35
C VAL A 268 0.03 -4.55 1.63
N ILE A 269 0.46 -4.58 2.90
CA ILE A 269 1.75 -5.17 3.29
C ILE A 269 1.78 -6.66 2.98
N GLU A 270 0.74 -7.42 3.35
CA GLU A 270 0.62 -8.85 3.08
C GLU A 270 0.78 -9.13 1.58
N HIS A 271 0.12 -8.33 0.71
CA HIS A 271 0.29 -8.46 -0.73
C HIS A 271 1.74 -8.22 -1.18
N LEU A 272 2.37 -7.14 -0.70
CA LEU A 272 3.75 -6.85 -1.08
C LEU A 272 4.73 -7.91 -0.58
N GLU A 273 4.51 -8.48 0.62
CA GLU A 273 5.29 -9.58 1.17
C GLU A 273 5.18 -10.85 0.33
N ASP A 274 3.96 -11.21 -0.06
CA ASP A 274 3.70 -12.37 -0.91
C ASP A 274 4.34 -12.20 -2.30
N VAL A 275 4.33 -10.99 -2.86
CA VAL A 275 5.01 -10.75 -4.14
C VAL A 275 6.53 -10.73 -4.00
N GLY A 276 7.04 -10.01 -3.00
CA GLY A 276 8.49 -9.87 -2.77
C GLY A 276 9.16 -11.18 -2.37
N ASP A 277 8.35 -12.17 -1.97
CA ASP A 277 8.77 -13.51 -1.63
C ASP A 277 7.65 -14.52 -1.84
N SER A 278 7.41 -14.89 -3.10
CA SER A 278 6.32 -15.79 -3.51
C SER A 278 6.33 -17.19 -2.89
N LYS A 279 7.40 -17.55 -2.17
CA LYS A 279 7.52 -18.82 -1.44
C LYS A 279 7.73 -18.58 0.05
N ARG A 280 7.39 -17.41 0.60
CA ARG A 280 7.62 -17.05 2.01
C ARG A 280 7.13 -18.12 2.97
N HIS A 281 5.87 -18.53 2.83
CA HIS A 281 5.27 -19.54 3.70
C HIS A 281 5.99 -20.90 3.60
N ILE A 282 6.44 -21.29 2.40
CA ILE A 282 7.23 -22.52 2.20
C ILE A 282 8.60 -22.36 2.86
N ARG A 283 9.26 -21.20 2.67
CA ARG A 283 10.58 -20.93 3.25
C ARG A 283 10.53 -20.93 4.77
N GLU A 284 9.52 -20.31 5.37
CA GLU A 284 9.34 -20.27 6.83
C GLU A 284 9.10 -21.67 7.40
N ALA A 285 8.24 -22.46 6.77
CA ALA A 285 8.00 -23.85 7.16
C ALA A 285 9.26 -24.72 7.05
N VAL A 286 9.99 -24.62 5.94
CA VAL A 286 11.25 -25.36 5.72
C VAL A 286 12.32 -24.90 6.71
N GLY A 287 12.48 -23.58 6.90
CA GLY A 287 13.46 -23.01 7.83
C GLY A 287 13.27 -23.52 9.25
N LYS A 288 12.04 -23.56 9.75
CA LYS A 288 11.72 -24.13 11.07
C LYS A 288 12.16 -25.59 11.17
N ASN A 289 11.84 -26.41 10.16
CA ASN A 289 12.20 -27.83 10.16
C ASN A 289 13.72 -28.05 10.11
N VAL A 290 14.43 -27.26 9.29
CA VAL A 290 15.89 -27.32 9.18
C VAL A 290 16.54 -26.93 10.51
N MET A 291 16.06 -25.88 11.19
CA MET A 291 16.59 -25.46 12.49
C MET A 291 16.43 -26.56 13.56
N ILE A 292 15.28 -27.25 13.59
CA ILE A 292 15.06 -28.40 14.48
C ILE A 292 16.02 -29.54 14.15
N TYR A 293 16.18 -29.89 12.87
CA TYR A 293 17.10 -30.94 12.43
C TYR A 293 18.54 -30.62 12.83
N MET A 294 19.01 -29.39 12.58
CA MET A 294 20.34 -28.94 12.93
C MET A 294 20.59 -28.98 14.45
N PHE A 295 19.59 -28.62 15.26
CA PHE A 295 19.67 -28.72 16.70
C PHE A 295 19.83 -30.17 17.17
N ILE A 296 19.01 -31.10 16.65
CA ILE A 296 19.10 -32.53 16.98
C ILE A 296 20.44 -33.11 16.53
N PHE A 297 20.88 -32.78 15.32
CA PHE A 297 22.17 -33.24 14.79
C PHE A 297 23.33 -32.71 15.64
N ALA A 298 23.29 -31.45 16.08
CA ALA A 298 24.29 -30.89 16.98
C ALA A 298 24.35 -31.64 18.32
N LEU A 299 23.20 -32.03 18.90
CA LEU A 299 23.17 -32.86 20.10
C LEU A 299 23.84 -34.22 19.87
N PHE A 300 23.49 -34.91 18.78
CA PHE A 300 24.12 -36.19 18.45
C PHE A 300 25.62 -36.05 18.17
N ALA A 301 26.05 -35.01 17.48
CA ALA A 301 27.46 -34.74 17.22
C ALA A 301 28.24 -34.52 18.53
N ILE A 302 27.66 -33.81 19.50
CA ILE A 302 28.26 -33.61 20.83
C ILE A 302 28.36 -34.94 21.59
N LEU A 303 27.29 -35.74 21.59
CA LEU A 303 27.28 -37.04 22.26
C LEU A 303 28.28 -38.01 21.61
N TRP A 304 28.30 -38.09 20.29
CA TRP A 304 29.24 -38.90 19.52
C TRP A 304 30.68 -38.50 19.79
N LYS A 305 30.98 -37.19 19.79
CA LYS A 305 32.30 -36.69 20.15
C LYS A 305 32.72 -37.13 21.55
N LYS A 306 31.82 -37.01 22.54
CA LYS A 306 32.11 -37.45 23.92
C LYS A 306 32.43 -38.93 24.00
N GLU A 307 31.74 -39.77 23.23
CA GLU A 307 31.97 -41.22 23.23
C GLU A 307 33.29 -41.59 22.54
N VAL A 308 33.55 -41.08 21.33
CA VAL A 308 34.75 -41.45 20.55
C VAL A 308 36.04 -40.98 21.21
N TRP A 309 36.02 -39.80 21.86
CA TRP A 309 37.21 -39.20 22.45
C TRP A 309 37.35 -39.46 23.95
N ARG A 310 36.48 -40.31 24.53
CA ARG A 310 36.43 -40.59 25.98
C ARG A 310 37.77 -41.08 26.55
N ASP A 311 38.51 -41.85 25.78
CA ASP A 311 39.73 -42.52 26.24
C ASP A 311 41.01 -41.71 25.94
N LEU A 312 40.87 -40.57 25.25
CA LEU A 312 41.98 -39.71 24.87
C LEU A 312 42.08 -38.46 25.77
N HIS A 313 40.95 -37.95 26.30
CA HIS A 313 40.87 -36.73 27.12
C HIS A 313 39.84 -36.84 28.26
#